data_AF-A0A1U7N1I4-F1
#
_entry.id   AF-A0A1U7N1I4-F1
#
_cell.length_a   1.000
_cell.length_b   1.000
_cell.length_c   1.000
_cell.angle_alpha   90.00
_cell.angle_beta   90.00
_cell.angle_gamma   90.00
#
_symmetry.space_group_name_H-M   'P 1'
#
loop_
_entity.id
_entity.type
_entity.pdbx_description
1 polymer ?
#
loop_
_entity_poly.entity_id
_entity_poly.type
_entity_poly.pdbx_seq_one_letter_code
_entity_poly.pdbx_strand_id
1 'polypeptide(L)'
;MTQYFSDEIADRSEIKLGEVLLDVFLIPSTKTILLSRTQTSSSIGKPENSFLQFLKGKSLEASQCKVFQSDKWQKVKGSNKAIAVTFPQEAALYWKYWLKRGNKIADNLVTASIVESITRRADKAFGIVRGEEEYNKLFNENMNLKAEVIDLRNNDQCWKHINQELNQQLEDLSLDMANPDILKEENARLMRILRKYNINPSAPENYI
;
A
#
# COMPACT_ATOMS: atom_id res chain seq x y z
N MET A 1 -25.94 -17.95 -26.36
CA MET A 1 -25.17 -19.21 -26.50
C MET A 1 -23.89 -19.04 -25.71
N THR A 2 -23.60 -19.90 -24.74
CA THR A 2 -22.38 -19.80 -23.92
C THR A 2 -21.18 -20.12 -24.79
N GLN A 3 -20.27 -19.16 -24.99
CA GLN A 3 -19.09 -19.35 -25.81
C GLN A 3 -17.96 -19.88 -24.92
N TYR A 4 -17.39 -21.03 -25.30
CA TYR A 4 -16.26 -21.62 -24.58
C TYR A 4 -14.93 -21.06 -25.10
N PHE A 5 -13.93 -21.00 -24.23
CA PHE A 5 -12.55 -20.73 -24.62
C PHE A 5 -11.96 -21.90 -25.40
N SER A 6 -12.06 -23.09 -24.81
CA SER A 6 -11.71 -24.37 -25.43
C SER A 6 -12.77 -25.42 -25.04
N ASP A 7 -12.98 -26.40 -25.92
CA ASP A 7 -13.82 -27.57 -25.62
C ASP A 7 -13.12 -28.58 -24.69
N GLU A 8 -11.80 -28.48 -24.55
CA GLU A 8 -10.98 -29.27 -23.62
C GLU A 8 -11.35 -28.96 -22.16
N ILE A 9 -11.17 -29.93 -21.27
CA ILE A 9 -11.36 -29.73 -19.83
C ILE A 9 -10.06 -29.18 -19.24
N ALA A 10 -10.12 -27.99 -18.65
CA ALA A 10 -8.97 -27.36 -18.03
C ALA A 10 -8.65 -27.98 -16.65
N ASP A 11 -7.37 -28.11 -16.33
CA ASP A 11 -6.91 -28.45 -14.98
C ASP A 11 -6.98 -27.21 -14.08
N ARG A 12 -7.49 -27.36 -12.87
CA ARG A 12 -7.59 -26.29 -11.87
C ARG A 12 -6.44 -26.35 -10.89
N SER A 13 -5.89 -25.20 -10.55
CA SER A 13 -5.03 -25.00 -9.39
C SER A 13 -5.36 -23.67 -8.71
N GLU A 14 -4.97 -23.51 -7.45
CA GLU A 14 -5.07 -22.24 -6.74
C GLU A 14 -3.66 -21.68 -6.55
N ILE A 15 -3.49 -20.39 -6.84
CA ILE A 15 -2.27 -19.66 -6.56
C ILE A 15 -2.52 -18.60 -5.49
N LYS A 16 -1.44 -18.21 -4.83
CA LYS A 16 -1.39 -17.08 -3.92
C LYS A 16 -0.67 -15.92 -4.61
N LEU A 17 -1.23 -14.73 -4.50
CA LEU A 17 -0.57 -13.46 -4.75
C LEU A 17 -0.53 -12.71 -3.42
N GLY A 18 0.44 -13.07 -2.58
CA GLY A 18 0.41 -12.71 -1.15
C GLY A 18 -0.77 -13.40 -0.47
N GLU A 19 -1.65 -12.63 0.17
CA GLU A 19 -2.91 -13.14 0.76
C GLU A 19 -4.06 -13.29 -0.25
N VAL A 20 -3.89 -12.84 -1.50
CA VAL A 20 -4.95 -12.94 -2.51
C VAL A 20 -4.94 -14.33 -3.13
N LEU A 21 -6.02 -15.10 -2.93
CA LEU A 21 -6.24 -16.39 -3.57
C LEU A 21 -6.85 -16.23 -4.96
N LEU A 22 -6.28 -16.92 -5.96
CA LEU A 22 -6.78 -16.94 -7.33
C LEU A 22 -6.77 -18.37 -7.88
N ASP A 23 -7.92 -18.81 -8.39
CA ASP A 23 -8.00 -19.99 -9.23
C ASP A 23 -7.41 -19.70 -10.60
N VAL A 24 -6.51 -20.59 -11.01
CA VAL A 24 -5.93 -20.65 -12.34
C VAL A 24 -6.35 -21.94 -13.02
N PHE A 25 -6.56 -21.84 -14.34
CA PHE A 25 -6.98 -22.95 -15.17
C PHE A 25 -5.97 -23.15 -16.30
N LEU A 26 -5.35 -24.32 -16.35
CA LEU A 26 -4.41 -24.71 -17.40
C LEU A 26 -5.17 -25.48 -18.48
N ILE A 27 -5.01 -25.06 -19.74
CA ILE A 27 -5.39 -25.85 -20.91
C ILE A 27 -4.19 -26.71 -21.31
N PRO A 28 -4.19 -28.04 -21.06
CA PRO A 28 -3.01 -28.88 -21.23
C PRO A 28 -2.42 -28.86 -22.64
N SER A 29 -3.27 -28.92 -23.68
CA SER A 29 -2.81 -28.97 -25.08
C SER A 29 -2.01 -27.75 -25.52
N THR A 30 -2.44 -26.55 -25.12
CA THR A 30 -1.84 -25.27 -25.55
C THR A 30 -0.91 -24.67 -24.49
N LYS A 31 -0.90 -25.23 -23.28
CA LYS A 31 -0.25 -24.65 -22.08
C LYS A 31 -0.75 -23.24 -21.76
N THR A 32 -1.96 -22.91 -22.19
CA THR A 32 -2.58 -21.60 -21.92
C THR A 32 -3.07 -21.56 -20.48
N ILE A 33 -2.69 -20.52 -19.75
CA ILE A 33 -3.19 -20.25 -18.40
C ILE A 33 -4.33 -19.22 -18.49
N LEU A 34 -5.42 -19.52 -17.80
CA LEU A 34 -6.59 -18.66 -17.64
C LEU A 34 -6.81 -18.42 -16.15
N LEU A 35 -7.48 -17.32 -15.82
CA LEU A 35 -7.82 -16.93 -14.46
C LEU A 35 -9.34 -16.92 -14.27
N SER A 36 -9.80 -17.17 -13.04
CA SER A 36 -11.19 -16.92 -12.65
C SER A 36 -11.52 -15.44 -12.76
N ARG A 37 -12.49 -15.08 -13.61
CA ARG A 37 -12.90 -13.68 -13.81
C ARG A 37 -13.55 -13.09 -12.56
N THR A 38 -14.35 -13.90 -11.87
CA THR A 38 -14.99 -13.51 -10.60
C THR A 38 -13.94 -13.20 -9.55
N GLN A 39 -12.94 -14.07 -9.35
CA GLN A 39 -11.89 -13.83 -8.35
C GLN A 39 -10.95 -12.69 -8.78
N THR A 40 -10.70 -12.53 -10.08
CA THR A 40 -9.96 -11.37 -10.61
C THR A 40 -10.61 -10.05 -10.20
N SER A 41 -11.94 -9.97 -10.19
CA SER A 41 -12.65 -8.78 -9.73
C SER A 41 -12.66 -8.65 -8.20
N SER A 42 -12.92 -9.75 -7.50
CA SER A 42 -13.01 -9.72 -6.03
C SER A 42 -11.67 -9.44 -5.37
N SER A 43 -10.54 -9.80 -6.01
CA SER A 43 -9.18 -9.49 -5.53
C SER A 43 -8.92 -8.00 -5.28
N ILE A 44 -9.69 -7.12 -5.94
CA ILE A 44 -9.59 -5.66 -5.77
C ILE A 44 -10.88 -5.05 -5.19
N GLY A 45 -11.71 -5.88 -4.54
CA GLY A 45 -12.97 -5.47 -3.92
C GLY A 45 -14.07 -5.06 -4.92
N LYS A 46 -14.05 -5.62 -6.14
CA LYS A 46 -15.08 -5.33 -7.16
C LYS A 46 -15.95 -6.57 -7.46
N PRO A 47 -17.24 -6.36 -7.78
CA PRO A 47 -18.10 -7.46 -8.23
C PRO A 47 -17.74 -7.89 -9.66
N GLU A 48 -18.00 -9.13 -10.05
CA GLU A 48 -17.69 -9.65 -11.39
C GLU A 48 -18.28 -8.78 -12.53
N ASN A 49 -19.48 -8.22 -12.34
CA ASN A 49 -20.11 -7.35 -13.34
C ASN A 49 -19.24 -6.13 -13.69
N SER A 50 -18.36 -5.69 -12.77
CA SER A 50 -17.39 -4.63 -13.06
C SER A 50 -16.42 -5.03 -14.17
N PHE A 51 -16.01 -6.29 -14.25
CA PHE A 51 -15.12 -6.77 -15.31
C PHE A 51 -15.83 -6.77 -16.66
N LEU A 52 -17.09 -7.23 -16.70
CA LEU A 52 -17.91 -7.21 -17.91
C LEU A 52 -18.13 -5.78 -18.42
N GLN A 53 -18.41 -4.85 -17.51
CA GLN A 53 -18.52 -3.42 -17.84
C GLN A 53 -17.20 -2.84 -18.36
N PHE A 54 -16.07 -3.26 -17.76
CA PHE A 54 -14.75 -2.89 -18.24
C PHE A 54 -14.52 -3.37 -19.68
N LEU A 55 -14.78 -4.65 -19.99
CA LEU A 55 -14.61 -5.21 -21.34
C LEU A 55 -15.47 -4.49 -22.40
N LYS A 56 -16.66 -4.03 -22.02
CA LYS A 56 -17.57 -3.24 -22.89
C LYS A 56 -17.15 -1.77 -23.01
N GLY A 57 -16.25 -1.30 -22.16
CA GLY A 57 -15.82 0.09 -22.08
C GLY A 57 -14.99 0.56 -23.27
N LYS A 58 -14.74 1.86 -23.28
CA LYS A 58 -13.89 2.55 -24.28
C LYS A 58 -12.56 3.05 -23.69
N SER A 59 -12.20 2.62 -22.48
CA SER A 59 -10.88 2.98 -21.93
C SER A 59 -9.76 2.41 -22.80
N LEU A 60 -8.57 3.00 -22.68
CA LEU A 60 -7.38 2.52 -23.39
C LEU A 60 -7.08 1.06 -23.04
N GLU A 61 -7.20 0.71 -21.75
CA GLU A 61 -7.03 -0.64 -21.24
C GLU A 61 -8.10 -1.60 -21.80
N ALA A 62 -9.38 -1.22 -21.78
CA ALA A 62 -10.46 -2.06 -22.31
C ALA A 62 -10.32 -2.28 -23.82
N SER A 63 -9.87 -1.26 -24.55
CA SER A 63 -9.66 -1.35 -26.00
C SER A 63 -8.54 -2.34 -26.34
N GLN A 64 -7.49 -2.42 -25.51
CA GLN A 64 -6.43 -3.43 -25.65
C GLN A 64 -6.97 -4.86 -25.42
N CYS A 65 -8.02 -5.03 -24.62
CA CYS A 65 -8.59 -6.36 -24.40
C CYS A 65 -9.44 -6.88 -25.56
N LYS A 66 -9.93 -6.00 -26.46
CA LYS A 66 -10.86 -6.39 -27.54
C LYS A 66 -10.29 -7.45 -28.49
N VAL A 67 -8.96 -7.53 -28.60
CA VAL A 67 -8.28 -8.54 -29.43
C VAL A 67 -8.43 -9.96 -28.88
N PHE A 68 -8.69 -10.13 -27.57
CA PHE A 68 -8.75 -11.44 -26.93
C PHE A 68 -10.16 -12.05 -26.90
N GLN A 69 -11.20 -11.25 -27.14
CA GLN A 69 -12.62 -11.69 -27.16
C GLN A 69 -13.02 -12.56 -25.94
N SER A 70 -12.60 -12.17 -24.74
CA SER A 70 -12.53 -13.03 -23.55
C SER A 70 -13.79 -13.17 -22.70
N ASP A 71 -14.96 -12.75 -23.19
CA ASP A 71 -16.22 -13.09 -22.50
C ASP A 71 -16.59 -14.55 -22.75
N LYS A 72 -15.72 -15.44 -22.26
CA LYS A 72 -15.74 -16.88 -22.52
C LYS A 72 -15.79 -17.66 -21.22
N TRP A 73 -16.31 -18.86 -21.36
CA TRP A 73 -16.44 -19.83 -20.29
C TRP A 73 -15.49 -20.99 -20.53
N GLN A 74 -15.08 -21.69 -19.48
CA GLN A 74 -14.21 -22.84 -19.60
C GLN A 74 -14.77 -24.01 -18.81
N LYS A 75 -14.77 -25.21 -19.40
CA LYS A 75 -15.02 -26.46 -18.68
C LYS A 75 -13.80 -26.75 -17.82
N VAL A 76 -14.01 -27.04 -16.55
CA VAL A 76 -12.94 -27.23 -15.57
C VAL A 76 -13.11 -28.56 -14.87
N LYS A 77 -12.00 -29.27 -14.69
CA LYS A 77 -11.95 -30.56 -14.01
C LYS A 77 -12.48 -30.42 -12.57
N GLY A 78 -13.39 -31.30 -12.17
CA GLY A 78 -14.01 -31.27 -10.85
C GLY A 78 -15.15 -30.26 -10.67
N SER A 79 -15.54 -29.52 -11.73
CA SER A 79 -16.73 -28.67 -11.70
C SER A 79 -17.76 -29.17 -12.72
N ASN A 80 -19.02 -29.28 -12.29
CA ASN A 80 -20.15 -29.60 -13.18
C ASN A 80 -20.60 -28.39 -14.01
N LYS A 81 -20.11 -27.18 -13.69
CA LYS A 81 -20.43 -25.95 -14.40
C LYS A 81 -19.17 -25.35 -14.99
N ALA A 82 -19.32 -24.78 -16.18
CA ALA A 82 -18.27 -23.96 -16.76
C ALA A 82 -18.02 -22.72 -15.89
N ILE A 83 -16.78 -22.25 -15.87
CA ILE A 83 -16.36 -21.07 -15.10
C ILE A 83 -16.07 -19.93 -16.07
N ALA A 84 -16.49 -18.72 -15.70
CA ALA A 84 -16.13 -17.52 -16.43
C ALA A 84 -14.64 -17.23 -16.27
N VAL A 85 -13.92 -17.15 -17.39
CA VAL A 85 -12.46 -17.06 -17.42
C VAL A 85 -11.98 -15.79 -18.10
N THR A 86 -10.75 -15.40 -17.81
CA THR A 86 -10.05 -14.29 -18.48
C THR A 86 -8.56 -14.61 -18.60
N PHE A 87 -7.86 -13.94 -19.51
CA PHE A 87 -6.42 -14.07 -19.62
C PHE A 87 -5.67 -13.28 -18.54
N PRO A 88 -4.47 -13.71 -18.12
CA PRO A 88 -3.61 -12.94 -17.22
C PRO A 88 -3.35 -11.50 -17.70
N GLN A 89 -3.18 -11.31 -19.01
CA GLN A 89 -2.97 -10.00 -19.62
C GLN A 89 -4.18 -9.06 -19.42
N GLU A 90 -5.39 -9.61 -19.51
CA GLU A 90 -6.62 -8.85 -19.34
C GLU A 90 -6.91 -8.53 -17.88
N ALA A 91 -6.61 -9.48 -16.98
CA ALA A 91 -6.64 -9.23 -15.54
C ALA A 91 -5.70 -8.07 -15.17
N ALA A 92 -4.47 -8.08 -15.69
CA ALA A 92 -3.52 -6.99 -15.47
C ALA A 92 -4.02 -5.63 -16.00
N LEU A 93 -4.62 -5.61 -17.20
CA LEU A 93 -5.22 -4.39 -17.77
C LEU A 93 -6.44 -3.91 -16.97
N TYR A 94 -7.27 -4.84 -16.47
CA TYR A 94 -8.40 -4.54 -15.61
C TYR A 94 -7.98 -3.95 -14.26
N TRP A 95 -6.97 -4.54 -13.61
CA TRP A 95 -6.43 -3.98 -12.36
C TRP A 95 -5.78 -2.62 -12.60
N LYS A 96 -5.01 -2.45 -13.69
CA LYS A 96 -4.45 -1.16 -14.10
C LYS A 96 -5.53 -0.08 -14.31
N TYR A 97 -6.64 -0.45 -14.94
CA TYR A 97 -7.79 0.44 -15.14
C TYR A 97 -8.37 0.95 -13.81
N TRP A 98 -8.45 0.09 -12.79
CA TRP A 98 -8.91 0.47 -11.46
C TRP A 98 -7.87 1.23 -10.64
N LEU A 99 -6.58 0.91 -10.79
CA LEU A 99 -5.47 1.70 -10.25
C LEU A 99 -5.57 3.16 -10.71
N LYS A 100 -5.81 3.40 -12.01
CA LYS A 100 -5.96 4.77 -12.57
C LYS A 100 -7.17 5.53 -12.02
N ARG A 101 -8.09 4.84 -11.35
CA ARG A 101 -9.31 5.38 -10.75
C ARG A 101 -9.23 5.43 -9.23
N GLY A 102 -8.03 5.31 -8.67
CA GLY A 102 -7.79 5.45 -7.23
C GLY A 102 -8.15 4.22 -6.41
N ASN A 103 -8.36 3.05 -7.02
CA ASN A 103 -8.51 1.82 -6.23
C ASN A 103 -7.15 1.43 -5.64
N LYS A 104 -6.98 1.66 -4.34
CA LYS A 104 -5.74 1.39 -3.60
C LYS A 104 -5.36 -0.10 -3.60
N ILE A 105 -6.34 -1.00 -3.51
CA ILE A 105 -6.06 -2.45 -3.53
C ILE A 105 -5.51 -2.85 -4.90
N ALA A 106 -6.10 -2.34 -5.98
CA ALA A 106 -5.60 -2.58 -7.33
C ALA A 106 -4.20 -1.98 -7.54
N ASP A 107 -3.93 -0.81 -6.98
CA ASP A 107 -2.61 -0.17 -7.05
C ASP A 107 -1.53 -1.01 -6.35
N ASN A 108 -1.81 -1.44 -5.13
CA ASN A 108 -0.93 -2.30 -4.36
C ASN A 108 -0.68 -3.63 -5.09
N LEU A 109 -1.74 -4.27 -5.61
CA LEU A 109 -1.67 -5.55 -6.30
C LEU A 109 -0.80 -5.47 -7.57
N VAL A 110 -1.02 -4.44 -8.39
CA VAL A 110 -0.24 -4.22 -9.61
C VAL A 110 1.21 -3.90 -9.26
N THR A 111 1.45 -3.06 -8.26
CA THR A 111 2.81 -2.70 -7.83
C THR A 111 3.57 -3.93 -7.33
N ALA A 112 2.98 -4.72 -6.44
CA ALA A 112 3.59 -5.94 -5.90
C ALA A 112 3.87 -6.97 -7.01
N SER A 113 2.95 -7.14 -7.97
CA SER A 113 3.14 -8.03 -9.13
C SER A 113 4.31 -7.60 -10.02
N ILE A 114 4.47 -6.30 -10.24
CA ILE A 114 5.61 -5.75 -11.00
C ILE A 114 6.92 -6.01 -10.25
N VAL A 115 6.95 -5.70 -8.96
CA VAL A 115 8.13 -5.91 -8.10
C VAL A 115 8.54 -7.38 -8.10
N GLU A 116 7.61 -8.31 -7.84
CA GLU A 116 7.91 -9.74 -7.82
C GLU A 116 8.47 -10.24 -9.16
N SER A 117 7.86 -9.83 -10.29
CA SER A 117 8.33 -10.24 -11.62
C SER A 117 9.77 -9.79 -11.90
N ILE A 118 10.14 -8.59 -11.46
CA ILE A 118 11.51 -8.08 -11.56
C ILE A 118 12.44 -8.83 -10.60
N THR A 119 12.02 -9.00 -9.34
CA THR A 119 12.81 -9.70 -8.30
C THR A 119 13.12 -11.14 -8.69
N ARG A 120 12.13 -11.90 -9.18
CA ARG A 120 12.35 -13.29 -9.65
C ARG A 120 13.40 -13.36 -10.78
N ARG A 121 13.43 -12.37 -11.67
CA ARG A 121 14.43 -12.28 -12.74
C ARG A 121 15.81 -11.90 -12.21
N ALA A 122 15.86 -10.96 -11.26
CA ALA A 122 17.10 -10.58 -10.58
C ALA A 122 17.68 -11.75 -9.80
N ASP A 123 16.86 -12.46 -9.03
CA ASP A 123 17.27 -13.63 -8.25
C ASP A 123 17.90 -14.70 -9.12
N LYS A 124 17.23 -15.01 -10.24
CA LYS A 124 17.78 -15.93 -11.24
C LYS A 124 19.13 -15.47 -11.78
N ALA A 125 19.32 -14.16 -12.01
CA ALA A 125 20.58 -13.61 -12.51
C ALA A 125 21.71 -13.66 -11.47
N PHE A 126 21.38 -13.56 -10.19
CA PHE A 126 22.35 -13.60 -9.08
C PHE A 126 22.47 -14.98 -8.42
N GLY A 127 21.78 -16.00 -8.94
CA GLY A 127 21.78 -17.35 -8.36
C GLY A 127 21.11 -17.43 -6.98
N ILE A 128 20.24 -16.47 -6.64
CA ILE A 128 19.48 -16.46 -5.41
C ILE A 128 18.29 -17.42 -5.59
N VAL A 129 18.12 -18.35 -4.64
CA VAL A 129 17.01 -19.31 -4.64
C VAL A 129 16.06 -18.97 -3.52
N ARG A 130 14.84 -18.57 -3.87
CA ARG A 130 13.72 -18.36 -2.94
C ARG A 130 12.60 -19.36 -3.20
N GLY A 131 11.91 -19.75 -2.15
CA GLY A 131 10.69 -20.56 -2.26
C GLY A 131 9.45 -19.71 -2.57
N GLU A 132 8.36 -20.37 -2.99
CA GLU A 132 7.08 -19.68 -3.23
C GLU A 132 6.50 -19.04 -1.96
N GLU A 133 6.73 -19.62 -0.78
CA GLU A 133 6.29 -19.01 0.49
C GLU A 133 7.03 -17.70 0.78
N GLU A 134 8.33 -17.64 0.48
CA GLU A 134 9.14 -16.43 0.65
C GLU A 134 8.70 -15.34 -0.33
N TYR A 135 8.46 -15.70 -1.60
CA TYR A 135 7.90 -14.76 -2.58
C TYR A 135 6.53 -14.24 -2.15
N ASN A 136 5.65 -15.09 -1.64
CA ASN A 136 4.35 -14.64 -1.13
C ASN A 136 4.47 -13.67 0.06
N LYS A 137 5.42 -13.93 0.98
CA LYS A 137 5.71 -13.00 2.07
C LYS A 137 6.18 -11.65 1.55
N LEU A 138 7.17 -11.64 0.64
CA LEU A 138 7.67 -10.42 0.01
C LEU A 138 6.57 -9.70 -0.79
N PHE A 139 5.68 -10.44 -1.45
CA PHE A 139 4.55 -9.88 -2.18
C PHE A 139 3.61 -9.13 -1.23
N ASN A 140 3.30 -9.71 -0.07
CA ASN A 140 2.48 -9.07 0.98
C ASN A 140 3.16 -7.83 1.57
N GLU A 141 4.47 -7.87 1.81
CA GLU A 141 5.22 -6.69 2.25
C GLU A 141 5.10 -5.56 1.20
N ASN A 142 5.31 -5.90 -0.09
CA ASN A 142 5.19 -4.95 -1.19
C ASN A 142 3.76 -4.38 -1.37
N MET A 143 2.73 -5.19 -1.08
CA MET A 143 1.34 -4.72 -1.05
C MET A 143 1.11 -3.66 0.03
N ASN A 144 1.89 -3.66 1.11
CA ASN A 144 1.70 -2.80 2.28
C ASN A 144 2.65 -1.59 2.34
N LEU A 145 3.72 -1.55 1.53
CA LEU A 145 4.74 -0.48 1.55
C LEU A 145 4.17 0.95 1.52
N LYS A 146 3.10 1.20 0.75
CA LYS A 146 2.48 2.54 0.69
C LYS A 146 1.73 2.92 1.96
N ALA A 147 1.13 1.95 2.66
CA ALA A 147 0.47 2.22 3.94
C ALA A 147 1.49 2.72 4.96
N GLU A 148 2.64 2.02 5.06
CA GLU A 148 3.73 2.39 5.95
C GLU A 148 4.34 3.77 5.62
N VAL A 149 4.56 4.08 4.33
CA VAL A 149 5.06 5.41 3.93
C VAL A 149 4.06 6.53 4.23
N ILE A 150 2.75 6.29 4.08
CA ILE A 150 1.72 7.28 4.43
C ILE A 150 1.69 7.50 5.94
N ASP A 151 1.76 6.43 6.73
CA ASP A 151 1.79 6.53 8.20
C ASP A 151 3.03 7.28 8.69
N LEU A 152 4.20 7.01 8.09
CA LEU A 152 5.44 7.75 8.37
C LEU A 152 5.33 9.23 7.99
N ARG A 153 4.72 9.56 6.85
CA ARG A 153 4.50 10.96 6.44
C ARG A 153 3.54 11.70 7.37
N ASN A 154 2.45 11.05 7.79
CA ASN A 154 1.51 11.63 8.73
C ASN A 154 2.18 11.85 10.10
N ASN A 155 3.01 10.91 10.54
CA ASN A 155 3.81 11.05 11.75
C ASN A 155 4.79 12.23 11.67
N ASP A 156 5.54 12.37 10.57
CA ASP A 156 6.43 13.52 10.33
C ASP A 156 5.69 14.88 10.35
N GLN A 157 4.49 14.93 9.76
CA GLN A 157 3.65 16.13 9.81
C GLN A 157 3.17 16.45 11.23
N CYS A 158 2.78 15.43 12.01
CA CYS A 158 2.46 15.60 13.43
C CYS A 158 3.66 16.14 14.22
N TRP A 159 4.85 15.57 14.05
CA TRP A 159 6.07 16.06 14.72
C TRP A 159 6.42 17.49 14.35
N LYS A 160 6.24 17.89 13.08
CA LYS A 160 6.43 19.27 12.66
C LYS A 160 5.47 20.23 13.37
N HIS A 161 4.21 19.85 13.51
CA HIS A 161 3.22 20.67 14.21
C HIS A 161 3.55 20.80 15.70
N ILE A 162 3.88 19.67 16.37
CA ILE A 162 4.29 19.66 17.79
C ILE A 162 5.51 20.54 18.01
N ASN A 163 6.52 20.46 17.13
CA ASN A 163 7.72 21.28 17.26
C ASN A 163 7.42 22.78 17.05
N GLN A 164 6.50 23.13 16.15
CA GLN A 164 6.06 24.52 15.98
C GLN A 164 5.34 25.04 17.23
N GLU A 165 4.41 24.25 17.78
CA GLU A 165 3.68 24.62 18.99
C GLU A 165 4.61 24.77 20.19
N LEU A 166 5.58 23.86 20.37
CA LEU A 166 6.57 23.94 21.43
C LEU A 166 7.46 25.19 21.30
N ASN A 167 7.89 25.51 20.08
CA ASN A 167 8.68 26.72 19.83
C ASN A 167 7.88 27.99 20.14
N GLN A 168 6.59 28.02 19.79
CA GLN A 168 5.71 29.14 20.12
C GLN A 168 5.56 29.29 21.64
N GLN A 169 5.33 28.20 22.36
CA GLN A 169 5.23 28.21 23.83
C GLN A 169 6.54 28.69 24.48
N LEU A 170 7.71 28.31 23.94
CA LEU A 170 9.01 28.79 24.43
C LEU A 170 9.19 30.29 24.17
N GLU A 171 8.76 30.79 23.02
CA GLU A 171 8.81 32.22 22.69
C GLU A 171 7.89 33.03 23.60
N ASP A 172 6.66 32.57 23.81
CA ASP A 172 5.69 33.20 24.72
C ASP A 172 6.22 33.23 26.16
N LEU A 173 6.77 32.10 26.66
CA LEU A 173 7.43 32.04 27.97
C LEU A 173 8.64 32.97 28.06
N SER A 174 9.45 33.05 27.01
CA SER A 174 10.59 33.97 26.97
C SER A 174 10.15 35.43 27.01
N LEU A 175 9.05 35.78 26.35
CA LEU A 175 8.48 37.13 26.36
C LEU A 175 7.90 37.48 27.74
N ASP A 176 7.19 36.54 28.36
CA ASP A 176 6.69 36.71 29.72
C ASP A 176 7.83 36.85 30.73
N MET A 177 8.89 36.05 30.62
CA MET A 177 10.08 36.20 31.46
C MET A 177 10.87 37.48 31.17
N ALA A 178 10.76 38.05 29.97
CA ALA A 178 11.36 39.34 29.62
C ALA A 178 10.48 40.53 30.05
N ASN A 179 9.26 40.29 30.54
CA ASN A 179 8.37 41.34 31.01
C ASN A 179 8.97 42.02 32.26
N PRO A 180 9.23 43.34 32.22
CA PRO A 180 9.91 44.06 33.30
C PRO A 180 9.22 43.95 34.67
N ASP A 181 7.89 43.81 34.69
CA ASP A 181 7.15 43.73 35.95
C ASP A 181 7.24 42.33 36.56
N ILE A 182 7.23 41.27 35.73
CA ILE A 182 7.47 39.88 36.15
C ILE A 182 8.93 39.72 36.62
N LEU A 183 9.88 40.31 35.90
CA LEU A 183 11.30 40.34 36.31
C LEU A 183 11.50 41.02 37.66
N LYS A 184 10.82 42.14 37.92
CA LYS A 184 10.89 42.82 39.22
C LYS A 184 10.31 41.95 40.33
N GLU A 185 9.19 41.28 40.08
CA GLU A 185 8.53 40.42 41.06
C GLU A 185 9.38 39.19 41.40
N GLU A 186 9.94 38.51 40.39
CA GLU A 186 10.80 37.35 40.58
C GLU A 186 12.15 37.74 41.23
N ASN A 187 12.75 38.88 40.85
CA ASN A 187 13.92 39.42 41.56
C ASN A 187 13.61 39.74 43.03
N ALA A 188 12.44 40.31 43.32
CA ALA A 188 12.02 40.57 44.70
C ALA A 188 11.79 39.26 45.50
N ARG A 189 11.35 38.19 44.84
CA ARG A 189 11.22 36.85 45.43
C ARG A 189 12.59 36.22 45.70
N LEU A 190 13.50 36.25 44.72
CA LEU A 190 14.88 35.75 44.87
C LEU A 190 15.63 36.49 45.98
N MET A 191 15.49 37.82 46.05
CA MET A 191 16.09 38.62 47.14
C MET A 191 15.52 38.27 48.51
N ARG A 192 14.22 37.91 48.61
CA ARG A 192 13.63 37.39 49.86
C ARG A 192 14.23 36.04 50.26
N ILE A 193 14.45 35.14 49.29
CA ILE A 193 15.08 33.83 49.53
C ILE A 193 16.53 33.99 49.98
N LEU A 194 17.31 34.82 49.30
CA LEU A 194 18.72 35.07 49.64
C LEU A 194 18.87 35.64 51.05
N ARG A 195 18.00 36.59 51.44
CA ARG A 195 17.92 37.10 52.82
C ARG A 195 17.59 36.02 53.84
N LYS A 196 16.67 35.11 53.51
CA LYS A 196 16.30 33.99 54.40
C LYS A 196 17.50 33.06 54.69
N TYR A 197 18.39 32.89 53.72
CA TYR A 197 19.60 32.07 53.86
C TYR A 197 20.87 32.88 54.20
N ASN A 198 20.72 34.17 54.51
CA ASN A 198 21.81 35.07 54.89
C ASN A 198 22.93 35.20 53.81
N ILE A 199 22.59 34.98 52.54
CA ILE A 199 23.51 35.09 51.41
C ILE A 199 23.49 36.54 50.92
N ASN A 200 24.67 37.18 50.85
CA ASN A 200 24.80 38.53 50.29
C ASN A 200 25.16 38.45 48.79
N PRO A 201 24.22 38.73 47.88
CA PRO A 201 24.47 38.65 46.43
C PRO A 201 25.41 39.75 45.90
N SER A 202 25.70 40.79 46.69
CA SER A 202 26.61 41.89 46.33
C SER A 202 27.98 41.77 46.99
N ALA A 203 28.28 40.63 47.64
CA ALA A 203 29.60 40.39 48.21
C ALA A 203 30.64 40.36 47.07
N PRO A 204 31.78 41.08 47.20
CA PRO A 204 32.82 41.13 46.17
C PRO A 204 33.37 39.74 45.79
N GLU A 205 33.32 38.81 46.75
CA GLU A 205 33.78 37.42 46.65
C GLU A 205 33.00 36.59 45.60
N ASN A 206 31.80 37.05 45.20
CA ASN A 206 30.92 36.34 44.25
C ASN A 206 31.15 36.70 42.78
N TYR A 207 32.00 37.70 42.47
CA TYR A 207 32.20 38.23 41.10
C TYR A 207 33.67 38.13 40.63
N ILE A 208 34.41 37.14 41.14
CA ILE A 208 35.80 36.81 40.74
C ILE A 208 35.78 35.61 39.80
#